data_AF-A0A1V4VXQ0-F1
#
_entry.id   AF-A0A1V4VXQ0-F1
#
_cell.length_a   1.000
_cell.length_b   1.000
_cell.length_c   1.000
_cell.angle_alpha   90.00
_cell.angle_beta   90.00
_cell.angle_gamma   90.00
#
_symmetry.space_group_name_H-M   'P 1'
#
loop_
_entity.id
_entity.type
_entity.pdbx_description
1 polymer ?
#
loop_
_entity_poly.entity_id
_entity_poly.type
_entity_poly.pdbx_seq_one_letter_code
_entity_poly.pdbx_strand_id
1 'polypeptide(L)'
;MDYPGKVTVKIDGIAASAASVIAMAGSEVLMSPVSMMMIHNPMTIAYGDAEEMEKAIAMLSEVKESIINAYELKTGLSRAKISHLMDAESWFNAKKAVELGFADQIMFMPESNAVPASEGVIFSKMAVVNSLLAKLPRQEKPSGTDIAALEKRLDLLRF
;
A
#
# COMPACT_ATOMS: atom_id res chain seq x y z
N MET A 1 -22.87 8.98 6.21
CA MET A 1 -22.72 8.59 7.62
C MET A 1 -24.06 8.86 8.27
N ASP A 2 -24.75 7.84 8.77
CA ASP A 2 -26.13 7.98 9.29
C ASP A 2 -26.16 8.48 10.74
N TYR A 3 -25.01 8.42 11.42
CA TYR A 3 -24.82 9.06 12.71
C TYR A 3 -24.68 10.58 12.52
N PRO A 4 -25.54 11.41 13.16
CA PRO A 4 -25.57 12.85 12.91
C PRO A 4 -24.42 13.62 13.59
N GLY A 5 -23.71 12.99 14.54
CA GLY A 5 -22.62 13.62 15.27
C GLY A 5 -21.28 13.58 14.54
N LYS A 6 -20.40 14.53 14.86
CA LYS A 6 -18.99 14.49 14.43
C LYS A 6 -18.28 13.33 15.12
N VAL A 7 -17.67 12.44 14.34
CA VAL A 7 -16.84 11.34 14.86
C VAL A 7 -15.37 11.70 14.67
N THR A 8 -14.66 11.88 15.78
CA THR A 8 -13.21 12.12 15.76
C THR A 8 -12.47 10.83 16.09
N VAL A 9 -11.62 10.37 15.19
CA VAL A 9 -10.71 9.24 15.37
C VAL A 9 -9.36 9.79 15.83
N LYS A 10 -8.85 9.30 16.96
CA LYS A 10 -7.52 9.65 17.49
C LYS A 10 -6.61 8.45 17.40
N ILE A 11 -5.46 8.62 16.76
CA ILE A 11 -4.45 7.59 16.59
C ILE A 11 -3.26 7.97 17.47
N ASP A 12 -3.20 7.41 18.68
CA ASP A 12 -2.14 7.71 19.64
C ASP A 12 -0.83 6.96 19.35
N GLY A 13 -0.93 5.77 18.76
CA GLY A 13 0.22 4.89 18.48
C GLY A 13 0.25 4.37 17.06
N ILE A 14 -0.71 3.52 16.66
CA ILE A 14 -0.70 2.90 15.33
C ILE A 14 -2.12 2.67 14.80
N ALA A 15 -2.32 2.98 13.52
CA ALA A 15 -3.47 2.52 12.74
C ALA A 15 -2.96 1.79 11.49
N ALA A 16 -2.99 0.45 11.51
CA ALA A 16 -2.45 -0.38 10.45
C ALA A 16 -3.52 -1.31 9.88
N SER A 17 -3.48 -1.52 8.55
CA SER A 17 -4.39 -2.42 7.84
C SER A 17 -5.87 -2.09 8.09
N ALA A 18 -6.69 -3.00 8.60
CA ALA A 18 -8.12 -2.74 8.82
C ALA A 18 -8.39 -1.49 9.69
N ALA A 19 -7.49 -1.18 10.65
CA ALA A 19 -7.63 -0.01 11.50
C ALA A 19 -7.47 1.32 10.72
N SER A 20 -6.63 1.36 9.69
CA SER A 20 -6.52 2.57 8.85
C SER A 20 -7.76 2.75 7.97
N VAL A 21 -8.42 1.67 7.53
CA VAL A 21 -9.71 1.76 6.84
C VAL A 21 -10.80 2.32 7.77
N ILE A 22 -10.89 1.81 9.00
CA ILE A 22 -11.85 2.31 10.01
C ILE A 22 -11.62 3.79 10.29
N ALA A 23 -10.36 4.23 10.37
CA ALA A 23 -10.04 5.63 10.58
C ALA A 23 -10.63 6.55 9.50
N MET A 24 -10.70 6.10 8.25
CA MET A 24 -11.27 6.89 7.14
C MET A 24 -12.78 7.14 7.29
N ALA A 25 -13.47 6.34 8.09
CA ALA A 25 -14.89 6.58 8.37
C ALA A 25 -15.10 7.78 9.30
N GLY A 26 -14.06 8.24 10.01
CA GLY A 26 -14.13 9.40 10.89
C GLY A 26 -14.36 10.71 10.12
N SER A 27 -15.22 11.58 10.67
CA SER A 27 -15.35 12.96 10.19
C SER A 27 -14.04 13.73 10.33
N GLU A 28 -13.24 13.38 11.34
CA GLU A 28 -11.93 13.95 11.64
C GLU A 28 -10.99 12.85 12.15
N VAL A 29 -9.74 12.88 11.71
CA VAL A 29 -8.69 11.92 12.03
C VAL A 29 -7.48 12.70 12.54
N LEU A 30 -7.14 12.49 13.80
CA LEU A 30 -6.04 13.15 14.49
C LEU A 30 -4.96 12.13 14.83
N MET A 31 -3.72 12.43 14.49
CA MET A 31 -2.58 11.54 14.76
C MET A 31 -1.66 12.13 15.81
N SER A 32 -1.21 11.33 16.78
CA SER A 32 -0.14 11.71 17.70
C SER A 32 1.17 11.94 16.92
N PRO A 33 2.05 12.87 17.33
CA PRO A 33 3.32 13.11 16.65
C PRO A 33 4.22 11.87 16.51
N VAL A 34 4.07 10.90 17.41
CA VAL A 34 4.83 9.64 17.42
C VAL A 34 4.07 8.46 16.82
N SER A 35 2.87 8.70 16.27
CA SER A 35 2.05 7.64 15.71
C SER A 35 2.41 7.29 14.27
N MET A 36 2.01 6.10 13.86
CA MET A 36 2.19 5.57 12.51
C MET A 36 0.87 5.12 11.89
N MET A 37 0.82 5.21 10.57
CA MET A 37 -0.26 4.63 9.77
C MET A 37 0.31 3.66 8.74
N MET A 38 -0.41 2.57 8.46
CA MET A 38 -0.02 1.60 7.44
C MET A 38 -1.21 1.18 6.59
N ILE A 39 -1.00 1.12 5.27
CA ILE A 39 -1.96 0.59 4.31
C ILE A 39 -1.30 -0.49 3.45
N HIS A 40 -2.05 -1.55 3.17
CA HIS A 40 -1.61 -2.66 2.33
C HIS A 40 -2.82 -3.36 1.69
N ASN A 41 -2.58 -4.24 0.72
CA ASN A 41 -3.63 -5.02 0.07
C ASN A 41 -4.37 -5.93 1.07
N PRO A 42 -5.67 -6.22 0.88
CA PRO A 42 -6.35 -7.21 1.71
C PRO A 42 -5.66 -8.57 1.58
N MET A 43 -5.63 -9.32 2.68
CA MET A 43 -5.03 -10.64 2.72
C MET A 43 -5.96 -11.63 3.42
N THR A 44 -5.93 -12.88 2.96
CA THR A 44 -6.62 -13.99 3.60
C THR A 44 -5.81 -15.27 3.44
N ILE A 45 -6.24 -16.33 4.12
CA ILE A 45 -5.79 -17.70 3.89
C ILE A 45 -6.99 -18.45 3.30
N ALA A 46 -6.80 -19.11 2.15
CA ALA A 46 -7.82 -19.91 1.50
C ALA A 46 -7.26 -21.32 1.20
N TYR A 47 -8.15 -22.32 1.17
CA TYR A 47 -7.82 -23.70 0.83
C TYR A 47 -9.00 -24.32 0.06
N GLY A 48 -8.70 -25.16 -0.92
CA GLY A 48 -9.69 -25.75 -1.83
C GLY A 48 -9.06 -26.11 -3.18
N ASP A 49 -9.91 -26.48 -4.12
CA ASP A 49 -9.55 -26.68 -5.53
C ASP A 49 -9.38 -25.35 -6.29
N ALA A 50 -9.17 -25.43 -7.60
CA ALA A 50 -8.93 -24.27 -8.45
C ALA A 50 -10.11 -23.28 -8.46
N GLU A 51 -11.36 -23.77 -8.45
CA GLU A 51 -12.55 -22.92 -8.47
C GLU A 51 -12.69 -22.15 -7.15
N GLU A 52 -12.40 -22.79 -6.02
CA GLU A 52 -12.36 -22.09 -4.73
C GLU A 52 -11.26 -21.02 -4.66
N MET A 53 -10.08 -21.29 -5.24
CA MET A 53 -9.00 -20.29 -5.27
C MET A 53 -9.37 -19.08 -6.15
N GLU A 54 -10.01 -19.30 -7.28
CA GLU A 54 -10.52 -18.21 -8.13
C GLU A 54 -11.57 -17.36 -7.40
N LYS A 55 -12.48 -17.98 -6.65
CA LYS A 55 -13.46 -17.26 -5.82
C LYS A 55 -12.77 -16.43 -4.72
N ALA A 56 -11.73 -16.96 -4.10
CA ALA A 56 -10.96 -16.22 -3.09
C ALA A 56 -10.24 -14.99 -3.70
N ILE A 57 -9.68 -15.13 -4.90
CA ILE A 57 -9.05 -14.02 -5.65
C ILE A 57 -10.08 -12.94 -6.00
N ALA A 58 -11.26 -13.35 -6.48
CA ALA A 58 -12.35 -12.43 -6.80
C ALA A 58 -12.80 -11.65 -5.55
N MET A 59 -12.97 -12.34 -4.43
CA MET A 59 -13.32 -11.71 -3.14
C MET A 59 -12.27 -10.68 -2.70
N LEU A 60 -10.97 -11.02 -2.75
CA LEU A 60 -9.91 -10.08 -2.38
C LEU A 60 -9.87 -8.86 -3.30
N SER A 61 -10.19 -9.03 -4.58
CA SER A 61 -10.27 -7.93 -5.55
C SER A 61 -11.41 -6.97 -5.21
N GLU A 62 -12.60 -7.48 -4.91
CA GLU A 62 -13.75 -6.67 -4.50
C GLU A 62 -13.50 -5.93 -3.17
N VAL A 63 -12.89 -6.61 -2.19
CA VAL A 63 -12.50 -5.98 -0.92
C VAL A 63 -11.48 -4.87 -1.15
N LYS A 64 -10.51 -5.07 -2.05
CA LYS A 64 -9.52 -4.04 -2.41
C LYS A 64 -10.22 -2.81 -3.00
N GLU A 65 -11.17 -2.99 -3.92
CA GLU A 65 -11.91 -1.87 -4.52
C GLU A 65 -12.70 -1.07 -3.48
N SER A 66 -13.33 -1.77 -2.52
CA SER A 66 -14.04 -1.13 -1.39
C SER A 66 -13.09 -0.34 -0.49
N ILE A 67 -11.90 -0.87 -0.20
CA ILE A 67 -10.88 -0.18 0.60
C ILE A 67 -10.35 1.06 -0.14
N ILE A 68 -10.06 0.95 -1.44
CA ILE A 68 -9.62 2.08 -2.26
C ILE A 68 -10.68 3.18 -2.24
N ASN A 69 -11.96 2.84 -2.32
CA ASN A 69 -13.05 3.83 -2.24
C ASN A 69 -13.01 4.62 -0.91
N ALA A 70 -12.82 3.95 0.22
CA ALA A 70 -12.72 4.62 1.53
C ALA A 70 -11.52 5.57 1.58
N TYR A 71 -10.35 5.15 1.08
CA TYR A 71 -9.16 5.99 1.03
C TYR A 71 -9.31 7.16 0.05
N GLU A 72 -9.88 6.94 -1.13
CA GLU A 72 -10.12 7.98 -2.14
C GLU A 72 -11.03 9.08 -1.59
N LEU A 73 -12.13 8.69 -0.94
CA LEU A 73 -13.07 9.62 -0.33
C LEU A 73 -12.44 10.47 0.78
N LYS A 74 -11.53 9.89 1.58
CA LYS A 74 -10.86 10.61 2.67
C LYS A 74 -9.70 11.49 2.19
N THR A 75 -8.89 10.98 1.27
CA THR A 75 -7.61 11.58 0.88
C THR A 75 -7.70 12.49 -0.35
N GLY A 76 -8.68 12.27 -1.23
CA GLY A 76 -8.74 12.90 -2.56
C GLY A 76 -7.65 12.43 -3.54
N LEU A 77 -6.82 11.45 -3.17
CA LEU A 77 -5.81 10.88 -4.07
C LEU A 77 -6.46 10.02 -5.15
N SER A 78 -5.81 9.92 -6.31
CA SER A 78 -6.28 9.03 -7.37
C SER A 78 -6.23 7.56 -6.94
N ARG A 79 -7.22 6.77 -7.38
CA ARG A 79 -7.27 5.31 -7.15
C ARG A 79 -5.96 4.62 -7.51
N ALA A 80 -5.34 4.99 -8.62
CA ALA A 80 -4.04 4.45 -9.05
C ALA A 80 -2.93 4.72 -8.03
N LYS A 81 -2.87 5.94 -7.48
CA LYS A 81 -1.89 6.28 -6.44
C LYS A 81 -2.13 5.48 -5.16
N ILE A 82 -3.38 5.33 -4.75
CA ILE A 82 -3.77 4.55 -3.56
C ILE A 82 -3.41 3.08 -3.75
N SER A 83 -3.75 2.48 -4.91
CA SER A 83 -3.40 1.10 -5.22
C SER A 83 -1.89 0.89 -5.14
N HIS A 84 -1.08 1.78 -5.74
CA HIS A 84 0.37 1.69 -5.65
C HIS A 84 0.91 1.76 -4.22
N LEU A 85 0.30 2.58 -3.35
CA LEU A 85 0.68 2.62 -1.93
C LEU A 85 0.32 1.33 -1.20
N MET A 86 -0.85 0.74 -1.49
CA MET A 86 -1.29 -0.54 -0.93
C MET A 86 -0.41 -1.70 -1.40
N ASP A 87 -0.09 -1.74 -2.70
CA ASP A 87 0.79 -2.75 -3.30
C ASP A 87 2.18 -2.73 -2.66
N ALA A 88 2.68 -1.54 -2.30
CA ALA A 88 3.99 -1.36 -1.70
C ALA A 88 4.05 -1.72 -0.20
N GLU A 89 2.92 -1.98 0.45
CA GLU A 89 2.78 -2.05 1.92
C GLU A 89 3.41 -0.79 2.55
N SER A 90 2.69 0.32 2.47
CA SER A 90 3.22 1.64 2.81
C SER A 90 2.92 2.03 4.25
N TRP A 91 3.94 2.53 4.91
CA TRP A 91 3.93 3.06 6.26
C TRP A 91 4.19 4.57 6.23
N PHE A 92 3.46 5.33 7.05
CA PHE A 92 3.50 6.79 7.13
C PHE A 92 3.68 7.22 8.58
N ASN A 93 4.48 8.26 8.81
CA ASN A 93 4.39 9.01 10.05
C ASN A 93 3.22 10.01 10.01
N ALA A 94 2.86 10.59 11.16
CA ALA A 94 1.75 11.54 11.27
C ALA A 94 1.80 12.70 10.26
N LYS A 95 3.00 13.27 10.01
CA LYS A 95 3.19 14.35 9.03
C LYS A 95 2.83 13.92 7.62
N LYS A 96 3.33 12.76 7.18
CA LYS A 96 3.04 12.26 5.84
C LYS A 96 1.59 11.81 5.69
N ALA A 97 1.00 11.26 6.74
CA ALA A 97 -0.42 10.92 6.73
C ALA A 97 -1.30 12.17 6.54
N VAL A 98 -0.95 13.30 7.19
CA VAL A 98 -1.63 14.59 6.94
C VAL A 98 -1.38 15.10 5.53
N GLU A 99 -0.13 15.10 5.06
CA GLU A 99 0.23 15.53 3.70
C GLU A 99 -0.52 14.76 2.61
N LEU A 100 -0.70 13.44 2.80
CA LEU A 100 -1.41 12.57 1.87
C LEU A 100 -2.94 12.53 2.11
N GLY A 101 -3.47 13.27 3.08
CA GLY A 101 -4.89 13.35 3.38
C GLY A 101 -5.48 12.15 4.14
N PHE A 102 -4.66 11.25 4.67
CA PHE A 102 -5.12 10.15 5.53
C PHE A 102 -5.44 10.61 6.95
N ALA A 103 -4.87 11.74 7.38
CA ALA A 103 -5.18 12.40 8.64
C ALA A 103 -5.46 13.88 8.41
N ASP A 104 -6.25 14.52 9.27
CA ASP A 104 -6.56 15.94 9.15
C ASP A 104 -5.53 16.78 9.90
N GLN A 105 -5.10 16.34 11.10
CA GLN A 105 -4.16 17.09 11.93
C GLN A 105 -3.28 16.21 12.82
N ILE A 106 -2.21 16.80 13.34
CA ILE A 106 -1.35 16.20 14.36
C ILE A 106 -1.76 16.74 15.73
N MET A 107 -2.03 15.85 16.68
CA MET A 107 -2.39 16.22 18.05
C MET A 107 -1.24 16.96 18.76
N PHE A 108 -1.62 17.83 19.71
CA PHE A 108 -0.68 18.56 20.58
C PHE A 108 0.27 19.54 19.87
N MET A 109 0.06 19.81 18.58
CA MET A 109 0.73 20.89 17.86
C MET A 109 -0.15 22.16 17.89
N PRO A 110 0.38 23.34 18.28
CA PRO A 110 -0.38 24.58 18.22
C PRO A 110 -0.64 24.96 16.75
N GLU A 111 -1.87 25.41 16.46
CA GLU A 111 -2.36 25.83 15.13
C GLU A 111 -1.44 26.85 14.42
N SER A 112 -0.63 27.61 15.16
CA SER A 112 0.26 28.65 14.64
C SER A 112 1.62 28.15 14.15
N ASN A 113 1.97 26.89 14.39
CA ASN A 113 3.24 26.34 13.95
C ASN A 113 2.99 25.49 12.71
N ALA A 114 3.16 26.11 11.54
CA ALA A 114 3.34 25.39 10.28
C ALA A 114 4.26 24.19 10.55
N VAL A 115 3.77 22.99 10.24
CA VAL A 115 4.49 21.74 10.46
C VAL A 115 5.91 21.95 9.93
N PRO A 116 6.96 21.97 10.79
CA PRO A 116 8.30 22.25 10.30
C PRO A 116 8.60 21.21 9.22
N ALA A 117 9.18 21.68 8.11
CA ALA A 117 9.48 20.95 6.88
C ALA A 117 10.50 19.80 7.06
N SER A 118 10.56 19.17 8.24
CA SER A 118 11.12 17.83 8.34
C SER A 118 10.20 16.91 7.55
N GLU A 119 10.73 16.33 6.48
CA GLU A 119 10.00 15.53 5.51
C GLU A 119 9.14 14.46 6.18
N GLY A 120 7.86 14.39 5.78
CA GLY A 120 7.05 13.23 6.11
C GLY A 120 7.73 11.97 5.58
N VAL A 121 7.82 10.93 6.40
CA VAL A 121 8.55 9.71 6.01
C VAL A 121 7.56 8.68 5.50
N ILE A 122 7.86 8.12 4.32
CA ILE A 122 7.22 6.92 3.79
C ILE A 122 8.24 5.79 3.85
N PHE A 123 7.85 4.69 4.46
CA PHE A 123 8.58 3.43 4.42
C PHE A 123 7.72 2.46 3.64
N SER A 124 8.27 1.75 2.65
CA SER A 124 7.54 0.68 1.97
C SER A 124 8.42 -0.53 1.79
N LYS A 125 7.85 -1.71 2.05
CA LYS A 125 8.60 -2.97 1.97
C LYS A 125 9.15 -3.18 0.56
N MET A 126 8.35 -2.86 -0.46
CA MET A 126 8.79 -2.93 -1.85
C MET A 126 9.96 -1.99 -2.16
N ALA A 127 9.96 -0.75 -1.67
CA ALA A 127 11.07 0.17 -1.93
C ALA A 127 12.37 -0.33 -1.31
N VAL A 128 12.31 -0.88 -0.09
CA VAL A 128 13.47 -1.48 0.58
C VAL A 128 14.00 -2.66 -0.25
N VAL A 129 13.14 -3.60 -0.64
CA VAL A 129 13.53 -4.76 -1.46
C VAL A 129 14.14 -4.33 -2.79
N ASN A 130 13.52 -3.39 -3.50
CA ASN A 130 14.03 -2.88 -4.77
C ASN A 130 15.41 -2.21 -4.61
N SER A 131 15.63 -1.46 -3.52
CA SER A 131 16.93 -0.84 -3.23
C SER A 131 18.04 -1.86 -2.97
N LEU A 132 17.70 -3.00 -2.36
CA LEU A 132 18.63 -4.10 -2.12
C LEU A 132 18.93 -4.85 -3.42
N LEU A 133 17.90 -5.18 -4.21
CA LEU A 133 18.05 -5.85 -5.51
C LEU A 133 18.90 -5.03 -6.48
N ALA A 134 18.73 -3.70 -6.50
CA ALA A 134 19.53 -2.81 -7.35
C ALA A 134 21.03 -2.81 -7.01
N LYS A 135 21.40 -3.19 -5.78
CA LYS A 135 22.79 -3.28 -5.32
C LYS A 135 23.39 -4.67 -5.50
N LEU A 136 22.59 -5.68 -5.85
CA LEU A 136 23.13 -7.00 -6.20
C LEU A 136 23.86 -6.93 -7.54
N PRO A 137 24.99 -7.65 -7.70
CA PRO A 137 25.67 -7.73 -8.98
C PRO A 137 24.70 -8.31 -10.02
N ARG A 138 24.40 -7.53 -11.07
CA ARG A 138 23.66 -8.04 -12.22
C ARG A 138 24.54 -9.09 -12.89
N GLN A 139 24.13 -10.36 -12.86
CA GLN A 139 24.63 -11.30 -13.84
C GLN A 139 24.17 -10.78 -15.20
N GLU A 140 25.11 -10.45 -16.08
CA GLU A 140 24.78 -10.23 -17.48
C GLU A 140 24.08 -11.50 -17.96
N LYS A 141 22.81 -11.38 -18.35
CA LYS A 141 22.17 -12.46 -19.08
C LYS A 141 23.02 -12.63 -20.34
N PRO A 142 23.55 -13.83 -20.64
CA PRO A 142 24.25 -14.04 -21.89
C PRO A 142 23.33 -13.58 -23.03
N SER A 143 23.80 -12.63 -23.84
CA SER A 143 23.02 -12.15 -24.97
C SER A 143 23.01 -13.22 -26.06
N GLY A 144 21.83 -13.69 -26.42
CA GLY A 144 21.65 -14.71 -27.45
C GLY A 144 21.22 -16.06 -26.88
N THR A 145 20.57 -16.85 -27.74
CA THR A 145 20.26 -18.25 -27.42
C THR A 145 21.53 -19.06 -27.69
N ASP A 146 21.91 -19.93 -26.77
CA ASP A 146 23.04 -20.85 -26.96
C ASP A 146 22.88 -21.60 -28.29
N ILE A 147 23.91 -21.60 -29.11
CA ILE A 147 23.92 -22.24 -30.43
C ILE A 147 23.57 -23.73 -30.28
N ALA A 148 24.05 -24.39 -29.23
CA ALA A 148 23.72 -25.79 -28.97
C ALA A 148 22.22 -26.01 -28.71
N ALA A 149 21.54 -25.03 -28.09
CA ALA A 149 20.11 -25.06 -27.88
C ALA A 149 19.31 -24.79 -29.17
N LEU A 150 19.86 -23.97 -30.08
CA LEU A 150 19.28 -23.72 -31.40
C LEU A 150 19.43 -24.93 -32.33
N GLU A 151 20.59 -25.58 -32.32
CA GLU A 151 20.85 -26.82 -33.07
C GLU A 151 19.92 -27.94 -32.64
N LYS A 152 19.74 -28.14 -31.32
CA LYS A 152 18.79 -29.11 -30.79
C LYS A 152 17.35 -28.84 -31.23
N ARG A 153 16.94 -27.57 -31.31
CA ARG A 153 15.60 -27.19 -31.83
C ARG A 153 15.48 -27.43 -33.33
N LEU A 154 16.55 -27.18 -34.09
CA LEU A 154 16.59 -27.41 -35.53
C LEU A 154 16.51 -28.90 -35.87
N ASP A 155 17.17 -29.76 -35.10
CA ASP A 155 17.10 -31.21 -35.30
C ASP A 155 15.71 -31.79 -35.03
N LEU A 156 14.96 -31.20 -34.09
CA LEU A 156 13.57 -31.59 -33.82
C LEU A 156 12.58 -31.24 -34.94
N LEU A 157 12.98 -30.36 -35.87
CA LEU A 157 12.19 -29.96 -37.04
C LEU A 157 12.51 -30.79 -38.29
N ARG A 158 13.47 -31.73 -38.20
CA ARG A 158 13.82 -32.66 -39.27
C ARG A 158 12.97 -33.93 -39.16
N PHE A 159 11.65 -33.80 -39.32
CA PHE A 159 10.71 -34.90 -39.53
C PHE A 159 9.73 -34.52 -40.64
#